data_AF-A0A7J6SSG9-F1
#
_entry.id   AF-A0A7J6SSG9-F1
#
_cell.length_a   1.000
_cell.length_b   1.000
_cell.length_c   1.000
_cell.angle_alpha   90.00
_cell.angle_beta   90.00
_cell.angle_gamma   90.00
#
_symmetry.space_group_name_H-M   'P 1'
#
loop_
_entity.id
_entity.type
_entity.pdbx_description
1 polymer ?
#
loop_
_entity_poly.entity_id
_entity_poly.type
_entity_poly.pdbx_seq_one_letter_code
_entity_poly.pdbx_strand_id
1 'polypeptide(L)'
;DWPLGPINPYGQTKRMMEQILEDCCVADKEMKVELLRASRAVVRYFNPVGAHPSGLIGEAPSGYPNNLMPFIQQVGIGRRPHLNVFGNDYDTRDGTGVRDYIHVMDLADAHVKAVTYLLRDDIHGAHIHNLGTGNG
;
A
#
# COMPACT_ATOMS: atom_id res chain seq x y z
N ASP A 1 7.24 5.69 -17.91
CA ASP A 1 6.71 4.54 -17.15
C ASP A 1 7.76 3.47 -16.92
N TRP A 2 7.89 2.99 -15.67
CA TRP A 2 8.78 1.87 -15.34
C TRP A 2 8.04 0.54 -15.50
N PRO A 3 8.69 -0.53 -16.03
CA PRO A 3 8.01 -1.78 -16.33
C PRO A 3 7.47 -2.50 -15.08
N LEU A 4 6.26 -3.03 -15.18
CA LEU A 4 5.66 -3.88 -14.16
C LEU A 4 6.44 -5.21 -14.07
N GLY A 5 7.01 -5.51 -12.89
CA GLY A 5 7.81 -6.70 -12.65
C GLY A 5 7.67 -7.20 -11.21
N PRO A 6 6.63 -8.00 -10.91
CA PRO A 6 6.49 -8.66 -9.62
C PRO A 6 7.63 -9.63 -9.36
N ILE A 7 8.12 -9.68 -8.12
CA ILE A 7 9.23 -10.56 -7.70
C ILE A 7 8.75 -11.74 -6.82
N ASN A 8 7.45 -11.80 -6.53
CA ASN A 8 6.85 -12.85 -5.72
C ASN A 8 5.41 -13.15 -6.20
N PRO A 9 4.85 -14.34 -5.84
CA PRO A 9 3.51 -14.73 -6.26
C PRO A 9 2.42 -13.75 -5.83
N TYR A 10 2.53 -13.17 -4.64
CA TYR A 10 1.57 -12.17 -4.15
C TYR A 10 1.52 -10.95 -5.10
N GLY A 11 2.66 -10.36 -5.45
CA GLY A 11 2.72 -9.28 -6.44
C GLY A 11 2.22 -9.70 -7.82
N GLN A 12 2.44 -10.96 -8.21
CA GLN A 12 1.96 -11.49 -9.48
C GLN A 12 0.42 -11.55 -9.52
N THR A 13 -0.24 -11.98 -8.44
CA THR A 13 -1.71 -11.98 -8.37
C THR A 13 -2.29 -10.57 -8.55
N LYS A 14 -1.58 -9.56 -8.05
CA LYS A 14 -2.00 -8.16 -8.08
C LYS A 14 -1.87 -7.59 -9.49
N ARG A 15 -0.75 -7.89 -10.17
CA ARG A 15 -0.59 -7.58 -11.60
C ARG A 15 -1.65 -8.25 -12.47
N MET A 16 -1.97 -9.52 -12.21
CA MET A 16 -3.00 -10.24 -12.95
C MET A 16 -4.38 -9.57 -12.79
N MET A 17 -4.74 -9.13 -11.58
CA MET A 17 -5.99 -8.42 -11.35
C MET A 17 -6.04 -7.06 -12.05
N GLU A 18 -4.94 -6.30 -12.08
CA GLU A 18 -4.86 -5.04 -12.84
C GLU A 18 -5.15 -5.30 -14.33
N GLN A 19 -4.51 -6.31 -14.92
CA GLN A 19 -4.74 -6.68 -16.32
C GLN A 19 -6.20 -7.06 -16.59
N ILE A 20 -6.80 -7.90 -15.73
CA ILE A 20 -8.21 -8.32 -15.86
C ILE A 20 -9.13 -7.10 -15.86
N LEU A 21 -8.90 -6.15 -14.94
CA LEU A 21 -9.75 -4.95 -14.83
C LEU A 21 -9.57 -4.01 -16.02
N GLU A 22 -8.35 -3.83 -16.52
CA GLU A 22 -8.08 -3.09 -17.75
C GLU A 22 -8.82 -3.73 -18.95
N ASP A 23 -8.75 -5.05 -19.09
CA ASP A 23 -9.43 -5.79 -20.16
C ASP A 23 -10.96 -5.69 -20.06
N CYS A 24 -11.52 -5.70 -18.85
CA CYS A 24 -12.95 -5.46 -18.63
C CYS A 24 -13.38 -4.06 -19.11
N CYS A 25 -12.62 -3.01 -18.80
CA CYS A 25 -12.87 -1.65 -19.31
C CYS A 25 -12.69 -1.53 -20.84
N VAL A 26 -11.89 -2.41 -21.45
CA VAL A 26 -11.82 -2.49 -22.92
C VAL A 26 -13.11 -3.06 -23.49
N ALA A 27 -13.64 -4.12 -22.87
CA ALA A 27 -14.86 -4.81 -23.30
C ALA A 27 -16.14 -4.00 -23.03
N ASP A 28 -16.22 -3.30 -21.91
CA ASP A 28 -17.34 -2.45 -21.51
C ASP A 28 -16.87 -1.00 -21.31
N LYS A 29 -17.34 -0.10 -22.20
CA LYS A 29 -16.94 1.32 -22.18
C LYS A 29 -17.66 2.14 -21.10
N GLU A 30 -18.74 1.63 -20.53
CA GLU A 30 -19.43 2.28 -19.41
C GLU A 30 -18.77 1.93 -18.07
N MET A 31 -17.98 0.85 -18.02
CA MET A 31 -17.25 0.43 -16.84
C MET A 31 -16.13 1.42 -16.48
N LYS A 32 -16.11 1.84 -15.21
CA LYS A 32 -15.11 2.73 -14.63
C LYS A 32 -14.34 2.01 -13.54
N VAL A 33 -13.01 2.06 -13.58
CA VAL A 33 -12.14 1.43 -12.58
C VAL A 33 -11.06 2.41 -12.15
N GLU A 34 -10.92 2.58 -10.83
CA GLU A 34 -9.79 3.29 -10.24
C GLU A 34 -8.80 2.28 -9.62
N LEU A 35 -7.57 2.27 -10.11
CA LEU A 35 -6.47 1.44 -9.61
C LEU A 35 -5.50 2.31 -8.79
N LEU A 36 -5.59 2.19 -7.46
CA LEU A 36 -4.69 2.87 -6.54
C LEU A 36 -3.44 2.01 -6.30
N ARG A 37 -2.31 2.43 -6.90
CA ARG A 37 -0.98 1.83 -6.79
C ARG A 37 -0.14 2.48 -5.70
N ALA A 38 0.95 1.84 -5.29
CA ALA A 38 1.96 2.42 -4.41
C ALA A 38 3.09 3.10 -5.20
N SER A 39 3.54 4.27 -4.76
CA SER A 39 4.80 4.85 -5.27
C SER A 39 5.97 3.87 -5.06
N ARG A 40 6.91 3.85 -6.02
CA ARG A 40 7.86 2.75 -6.26
C ARG A 40 9.31 3.10 -5.88
N ALA A 41 9.52 3.69 -4.71
CA ALA A 41 10.84 3.67 -4.09
C ALA A 41 10.88 2.49 -3.11
N VAL A 42 11.39 1.36 -3.61
CA VAL A 42 11.78 0.15 -2.85
C VAL A 42 10.64 -0.53 -2.06
N VAL A 43 10.06 -1.57 -2.69
CA VAL A 43 9.09 -2.57 -2.17
C VAL A 43 7.64 -2.08 -2.06
N ARG A 44 6.78 -2.50 -3.01
CA ARG A 44 5.31 -2.36 -2.91
C ARG A 44 4.77 -3.60 -2.17
N TYR A 45 3.95 -3.56 -1.13
CA TYR A 45 2.91 -2.61 -0.74
C TYR A 45 3.37 -1.55 0.25
N PHE A 46 2.69 -0.39 0.16
CA PHE A 46 2.59 0.63 1.19
C PHE A 46 2.80 0.02 2.56
N ASN A 47 3.58 0.69 3.38
CA ASN A 47 3.45 0.51 4.80
C ASN A 47 2.40 1.53 5.26
N PRO A 48 1.07 1.26 5.16
CA PRO A 48 0.12 2.07 5.87
C PRO A 48 0.40 1.88 7.35
N VAL A 49 0.46 2.99 8.06
CA VAL A 49 0.78 3.01 9.47
C VAL A 49 -0.12 3.98 10.21
N GLY A 50 -0.08 3.89 11.53
CA GLY A 50 -0.93 4.68 12.39
C GLY A 50 -2.27 4.01 12.66
N ALA A 51 -3.19 4.81 13.15
CA ALA A 51 -4.51 4.40 13.59
C ALA A 51 -5.47 5.58 13.45
N HIS A 52 -6.76 5.36 13.70
CA HIS A 52 -7.69 6.47 13.77
C HIS A 52 -7.35 7.36 14.98
N PRO A 53 -7.40 8.70 14.88
CA PRO A 53 -6.97 9.61 15.94
C PRO A 53 -7.77 9.49 17.25
N SER A 54 -8.98 8.91 17.21
CA SER A 54 -9.73 8.60 18.43
C SER A 54 -9.10 7.49 19.29
N GLY A 55 -8.16 6.70 18.74
CA GLY A 55 -7.59 5.53 19.40
C GLY A 55 -8.52 4.32 19.50
N LEU A 56 -9.74 4.41 18.98
CA LEU A 56 -10.74 3.32 19.09
C LEU A 56 -10.57 2.23 18.03
N ILE A 57 -9.98 2.56 16.88
CA ILE A 57 -9.74 1.62 15.79
C ILE A 57 -8.30 1.77 15.28
N GLY A 58 -7.67 0.64 14.99
CA GLY A 58 -6.30 0.54 14.53
C GLY A 58 -5.95 -0.90 14.16
N GLU A 59 -4.76 -1.11 13.64
CA GLU A 59 -4.31 -2.46 13.28
C GLU A 59 -4.06 -3.31 14.54
N ALA A 60 -4.71 -4.47 14.62
CA ALA A 60 -4.56 -5.41 15.74
C ALA A 60 -4.48 -6.85 15.22
N PRO A 61 -3.38 -7.22 14.51
CA PRO A 61 -3.27 -8.54 13.90
C PRO A 61 -3.22 -9.63 14.97
N SER A 62 -3.95 -10.72 14.73
CA SER A 62 -3.89 -11.91 15.57
C SER A 62 -2.58 -12.66 15.32
N GLY A 63 -1.87 -13.02 16.40
CA GLY A 63 -0.63 -13.79 16.32
C GLY A 63 0.63 -12.97 16.10
N TYR A 64 1.57 -13.53 15.32
CA TYR A 64 2.88 -12.94 15.05
C TYR A 64 2.79 -11.95 13.89
N PRO A 65 3.01 -10.64 14.12
CA PRO A 65 2.91 -9.67 13.03
C PRO A 65 4.03 -9.84 12.03
N ASN A 66 3.69 -9.76 10.75
CA ASN A 66 4.67 -9.77 9.66
C ASN A 66 5.14 -8.35 9.29
N ASN A 67 4.37 -7.31 9.66
CA ASN A 67 4.65 -5.91 9.36
C ASN A 67 5.37 -5.21 10.51
N LEU A 68 6.21 -4.23 10.17
CA LEU A 68 7.07 -3.53 11.12
C LEU A 68 6.29 -2.83 12.23
N MET A 69 5.27 -2.03 11.90
CA MET A 69 4.60 -1.19 12.90
C MET A 69 3.80 -1.97 13.94
N PRO A 70 2.98 -2.97 13.58
CA PRO A 70 2.33 -3.82 14.60
C PRO A 70 3.35 -4.57 15.46
N PHE A 71 4.51 -4.91 14.91
CA PHE A 71 5.57 -5.55 15.68
C PHE A 71 6.17 -4.59 16.71
N ILE A 72 6.51 -3.37 16.30
CA ILE A 72 6.98 -2.30 17.19
C ILE A 72 5.95 -2.01 18.28
N GLN A 73 4.66 -1.95 17.94
CA GLN A 73 3.59 -1.75 18.91
C GLN A 73 3.55 -2.88 19.96
N GLN A 74 3.65 -4.14 19.53
CA GLN A 74 3.67 -5.29 20.45
C GLN A 74 4.89 -5.28 21.38
N VAL A 75 6.05 -4.81 20.90
CA VAL A 75 7.23 -4.58 21.76
C VAL A 75 6.97 -3.43 22.74
N GLY A 76 6.43 -2.31 22.26
CA GLY A 76 6.13 -1.13 23.08
C GLY A 76 5.17 -1.38 24.24
N ILE A 77 4.23 -2.33 24.09
CA ILE A 77 3.32 -2.76 25.16
C ILE A 77 3.80 -3.99 25.94
N GLY A 78 5.05 -4.43 25.73
CA GLY A 78 5.66 -5.55 26.46
C GLY A 78 5.16 -6.95 26.08
N ARG A 79 4.37 -7.10 25.01
CA ARG A 79 3.97 -8.42 24.48
C ARG A 79 5.14 -9.16 23.84
N ARG A 80 6.20 -8.44 23.46
CA ARG A 80 7.43 -9.00 22.85
C ARG A 80 8.67 -8.35 23.46
N PRO A 81 9.77 -9.09 23.59
CA PRO A 81 10.98 -8.59 24.26
C PRO A 81 11.77 -7.59 23.40
N HIS A 82 11.80 -7.76 22.08
CA HIS A 82 12.61 -6.96 21.15
C HIS A 82 12.07 -7.01 19.72
N LEU A 83 12.47 -6.05 18.89
CA LEU A 83 12.29 -6.04 17.44
C LEU A 83 13.52 -6.66 16.75
N ASN A 84 13.30 -7.47 15.71
CA ASN A 84 14.37 -7.93 14.83
C ASN A 84 14.43 -7.04 13.58
N VAL A 85 15.59 -6.45 13.29
CA VAL A 85 15.84 -5.71 12.05
C VAL A 85 16.45 -6.66 11.02
N PHE A 86 15.80 -6.81 9.87
CA PHE A 86 16.22 -7.75 8.83
C PHE A 86 17.12 -7.05 7.80
N GLY A 87 18.43 -7.24 7.95
CA GLY A 87 19.47 -6.68 7.08
C GLY A 87 20.01 -5.34 7.60
N ASN A 88 21.32 -5.17 7.45
CA ASN A 88 22.07 -3.99 7.88
C ASN A 88 23.17 -3.60 6.87
N ASP A 89 23.08 -4.13 5.65
CA ASP A 89 24.05 -4.03 4.57
C ASP A 89 23.40 -3.57 3.25
N TYR A 90 22.19 -3.01 3.31
CA TYR A 90 21.57 -2.36 2.16
C TYR A 90 22.36 -1.11 1.76
N ASP A 91 22.33 -0.76 0.46
CA ASP A 91 22.89 0.50 -0.05
C ASP A 91 21.99 1.70 0.32
N THR A 92 21.93 1.98 1.62
CA THR A 92 21.12 3.04 2.24
C THR A 92 21.94 3.71 3.32
N ARG A 93 21.50 4.89 3.79
CA ARG A 93 22.28 5.74 4.72
C ARG A 93 22.74 5.01 5.99
N ASP A 94 21.93 4.10 6.52
CA ASP A 94 22.19 3.37 7.77
C ASP A 94 22.26 1.85 7.58
N GLY A 95 22.29 1.38 6.33
CA GLY A 95 22.31 -0.04 5.99
C GLY A 95 20.97 -0.76 6.15
N THR A 96 19.90 -0.09 6.58
CA THR A 96 18.57 -0.70 6.77
C THR A 96 17.64 -0.46 5.57
N GLY A 97 16.55 -1.22 5.49
CA GLY A 97 15.58 -1.07 4.40
C GLY A 97 14.79 0.24 4.47
N VAL A 98 14.89 1.09 3.45
CA VAL A 98 14.08 2.32 3.33
C VAL A 98 12.70 2.01 2.74
N ARG A 99 11.65 2.66 3.24
CA ARG A 99 10.26 2.49 2.79
C ARG A 99 9.48 3.81 2.89
N ASP A 100 8.52 3.99 1.98
CA ASP A 100 7.52 5.07 2.05
C ASP A 100 6.36 4.66 2.97
N TYR A 101 6.28 5.29 4.15
CA TYR A 101 5.23 5.09 5.13
C TYR A 101 4.13 6.14 4.96
N ILE A 102 2.88 5.69 4.75
CA ILE A 102 1.72 6.57 4.62
C ILE A 102 0.81 6.42 5.83
N HIS A 103 0.20 7.50 6.30
CA HIS A 103 -0.78 7.39 7.38
C HIS A 103 -2.06 6.71 6.87
N VAL A 104 -2.63 5.79 7.65
CA VAL A 104 -3.82 5.02 7.26
C VAL A 104 -5.04 5.90 6.97
N MET A 105 -5.14 7.05 7.62
CA MET A 105 -6.20 8.04 7.35
C MET A 105 -6.04 8.71 5.99
N ASP A 106 -4.82 9.04 5.56
CA ASP A 106 -4.57 9.60 4.22
C ASP A 106 -4.92 8.59 3.14
N LEU A 107 -4.63 7.32 3.40
CA LEU A 107 -5.02 6.22 2.52
C LEU A 107 -6.55 6.08 2.46
N ALA A 108 -7.26 6.18 3.59
CA ALA A 108 -8.71 6.14 3.62
C ALA A 108 -9.33 7.31 2.82
N ASP A 109 -8.82 8.53 3.01
CA ASP A 109 -9.26 9.72 2.27
C ASP A 109 -9.00 9.60 0.77
N ALA A 110 -7.88 8.98 0.38
CA ALA A 110 -7.59 8.71 -1.03
C ALA A 110 -8.64 7.78 -1.67
N HIS A 111 -9.14 6.78 -0.95
CA HIS A 111 -10.22 5.91 -1.44
C HIS A 111 -11.55 6.67 -1.59
N VAL A 112 -11.88 7.56 -0.64
CA VAL A 112 -13.08 8.42 -0.76
C VAL A 112 -12.99 9.32 -2.00
N LYS A 113 -11.82 9.91 -2.24
CA LYS A 113 -11.56 10.74 -3.42
C LYS A 113 -11.62 9.93 -4.73
N ALA A 114 -11.07 8.72 -4.74
CA ALA A 114 -11.16 7.80 -5.88
C ALA A 114 -12.60 7.49 -6.26
N VAL A 115 -13.46 7.14 -5.28
CA VAL A 115 -14.88 6.90 -5.55
C VAL A 115 -15.56 8.17 -6.07
N THR A 116 -15.29 9.33 -5.47
CA THR A 116 -15.85 10.60 -5.90
C THR A 116 -15.42 10.95 -7.34
N TYR A 117 -14.18 10.63 -7.71
CA TYR A 117 -13.66 10.80 -9.06
C TYR A 117 -14.39 9.90 -10.07
N LEU A 118 -14.58 8.62 -9.75
CA LEU A 118 -15.31 7.67 -10.61
C LEU A 118 -16.78 8.03 -10.84
N LEU A 119 -17.41 8.74 -9.90
CA LEU A 119 -18.81 9.16 -10.02
C LEU A 119 -19.02 10.29 -11.04
N ARG A 120 -17.96 10.92 -11.54
CA ARG A 120 -18.08 11.97 -12.55
C ARG A 120 -18.43 11.38 -13.91
N ASP A 121 -19.32 12.03 -14.65
CA ASP A 121 -19.79 11.57 -15.96
C ASP A 121 -18.71 11.60 -17.05
N ASP A 122 -17.67 12.43 -16.89
CA ASP A 122 -16.57 12.57 -17.85
C ASP A 122 -15.45 11.53 -17.69
N ILE A 123 -15.58 10.63 -16.70
CA ILE A 123 -14.59 9.60 -16.38
C ILE A 123 -15.02 8.26 -16.97
N HIS A 124 -14.10 7.59 -17.69
CA HIS A 124 -14.33 6.30 -18.34
C HIS A 124 -13.06 5.44 -18.34
N GLY A 125 -13.23 4.13 -18.31
CA GLY A 125 -12.12 3.18 -18.39
C GLY A 125 -11.31 3.07 -17.10
N ALA A 126 -10.07 2.62 -17.22
CA ALA A 126 -9.18 2.35 -16.10
C ALA A 126 -8.18 3.49 -15.88
N HIS A 127 -8.13 4.03 -14.67
CA HIS A 127 -7.19 5.06 -14.25
C HIS A 127 -6.25 4.54 -13.16
N ILE A 128 -4.98 4.92 -13.23
CA ILE A 128 -3.94 4.39 -12.35
C ILE A 128 -3.28 5.55 -11.61
N HIS A 129 -3.33 5.52 -10.28
CA HIS A 129 -2.74 6.56 -9.43
C HIS A 129 -1.79 5.95 -8.39
N ASN A 130 -0.58 6.49 -8.27
CA ASN A 130 0.28 6.14 -7.14
C ASN A 130 -0.16 6.96 -5.92
N LEU A 131 -0.43 6.30 -4.79
CA LEU A 131 -0.47 6.94 -3.49
C LEU A 131 0.88 6.70 -2.80
N GLY A 132 1.23 7.57 -1.87
CA GLY A 132 2.50 7.54 -1.16
C GLY A 132 2.84 8.96 -0.73
N THR A 133 3.77 9.08 0.21
CA THR A 133 4.24 10.41 0.62
C THR A 133 5.29 10.96 -0.36
N GLY A 134 5.88 10.08 -1.18
CA GLY A 134 6.98 10.43 -2.07
C GLY A 134 8.33 10.52 -1.34
N ASN A 135 8.35 10.21 -0.04
CA ASN A 135 9.54 10.21 0.79
C ASN A 135 9.85 8.75 1.18
N GLY A 136 10.68 8.08 0.38
CA GLY A 136 11.11 6.70 0.59
C GLY A 136 12.19 6.29 -0.41
#